data_AF-A0AAJ8BES5-F1
#
_entry.id   AF-A0AAJ8BES5-F1
#
_cell.length_a   1.000
_cell.length_b   1.000
_cell.length_c   1.000
_cell.angle_alpha   90.00
_cell.angle_beta   90.00
_cell.angle_gamma   90.00
#
_symmetry.space_group_name_H-M   'P 1'
#
loop_
_entity.id
_entity.type
_entity.pdbx_description
1 polymer ?
#
loop_
_entity_poly.entity_id
_entity_poly.type
_entity_poly.pdbx_seq_one_letter_code
_entity_poly.pdbx_strand_id
1 'polypeptide(L)'
;MERLIAAAGSSYEGRVWIGLYDQSEKWIWALNDWSLYGHNDWNFRNWRSGEPNDMRTHRLMCVVSRDGFWYDAYLRSTTNLMTWHDAVNYCRQHHTDLTSVRNLTENEMIQQKVPSGTLSWIGLYRHVWIWRPDNSHSDFSYWVDEHPKLNTGDCAMSVIDAVNRGKWVESYCSEKFHFMCQSNETHQFHIKLTAVKSSGDLNDPNVTEAILNVLQAKMNESGFSKNVKLKWIKKPGKNIFHKEEEDRDSVKTEL
;
A
#
# COMPACT_ATOMS: atom_id res chain seq x y z
N MET A 1 -11.57 -6.69 -11.04
CA MET A 1 -10.32 -6.43 -11.76
C MET A 1 -9.21 -6.88 -10.85
N GLU A 2 -8.69 -8.08 -11.09
CA GLU A 2 -7.56 -8.63 -10.35
C GLU A 2 -6.32 -7.79 -10.71
N ARG A 3 -5.73 -7.16 -9.70
CA ARG A 3 -4.54 -6.28 -9.85
C ARG A 3 -3.23 -7.03 -9.61
N LEU A 4 -3.32 -8.32 -9.30
CA LEU A 4 -2.19 -9.18 -8.96
C LEU A 4 -1.92 -10.11 -10.13
N ILE A 5 -0.71 -10.04 -10.67
CA ILE A 5 -0.22 -10.97 -11.69
C ILE A 5 0.73 -11.93 -10.99
N ALA A 6 0.37 -13.21 -11.00
CA ALA A 6 1.21 -14.26 -10.44
C ALA A 6 2.36 -14.62 -11.39
N ALA A 7 3.59 -14.68 -10.88
CA ALA A 7 4.72 -15.27 -11.61
C ALA A 7 4.80 -16.81 -11.43
N ALA A 8 3.86 -17.40 -10.68
CA ALA A 8 3.77 -18.83 -10.41
C ALA A 8 2.38 -19.37 -10.79
N GLY A 9 2.32 -20.63 -11.20
CA GLY A 9 1.07 -21.29 -11.60
C GLY A 9 0.08 -21.46 -10.44
N SER A 10 -1.19 -21.71 -10.77
CA SER A 10 -2.29 -21.81 -9.78
C SER A 10 -2.14 -22.94 -8.75
N SER A 11 -1.23 -23.89 -8.97
CA SER A 11 -0.93 -25.00 -8.06
C SER A 11 0.34 -24.78 -7.22
N TYR A 12 0.91 -23.57 -7.21
CA TYR A 12 2.15 -23.30 -6.49
C TYR A 12 1.94 -23.27 -4.98
N GLU A 13 2.75 -24.06 -4.27
CA GLU A 13 2.93 -23.99 -2.82
C GLU A 13 4.36 -23.55 -2.51
N GLY A 14 4.53 -22.61 -1.57
CA GLY A 14 5.84 -22.09 -1.23
C GLY A 14 5.80 -20.65 -0.72
N ARG A 15 6.81 -19.85 -1.07
CA ARG A 15 6.95 -18.46 -0.62
C ARG A 15 7.13 -17.54 -1.81
N VAL A 16 6.46 -16.40 -1.76
CA VAL A 16 6.55 -15.38 -2.81
C VAL A 16 6.88 -14.02 -2.21
N TRP A 17 7.76 -13.27 -2.87
CA TRP A 17 8.05 -11.89 -2.53
C TRP A 17 6.82 -11.00 -2.70
N ILE A 18 6.61 -10.09 -1.74
CA ILE A 18 5.63 -9.00 -1.79
C ILE A 18 6.36 -7.65 -1.67
N GLY A 19 5.66 -6.56 -1.99
CA GLY A 19 6.26 -5.21 -1.99
C GLY A 19 6.51 -4.57 -0.61
N LEU A 20 6.41 -5.34 0.48
CA LEU A 20 6.57 -4.86 1.85
C LEU A 20 8.00 -5.11 2.32
N TYR A 21 8.63 -4.10 2.89
CA TYR A 21 10.01 -4.18 3.39
C TYR A 21 10.22 -3.33 4.64
N ASP A 22 11.28 -3.63 5.38
CA ASP A 22 11.66 -2.99 6.63
C ASP A 22 12.53 -1.75 6.34
N GLN A 23 12.13 -0.60 6.89
CA GLN A 23 12.89 0.65 6.83
C GLN A 23 13.19 1.20 8.24
N SER A 24 13.46 0.29 9.18
CA SER A 24 13.72 0.52 10.60
C SER A 24 14.71 1.66 10.89
N GLU A 25 15.70 1.90 10.03
CA GLU A 25 16.71 2.94 10.26
C GLU A 25 16.20 4.36 10.01
N LYS A 26 15.02 4.54 9.40
CA LYS A 26 14.51 5.84 8.99
C LYS A 26 13.48 6.42 9.96
N TRP A 27 13.94 7.38 10.76
CA TRP A 27 13.11 8.20 11.66
C TRP A 27 12.63 9.49 10.99
N ILE A 28 11.35 9.82 11.18
CA ILE A 28 10.64 10.92 10.53
C ILE A 28 9.92 11.78 11.59
N TRP A 29 9.88 13.09 11.38
CA TRP A 29 9.13 14.02 12.22
C TRP A 29 7.66 14.12 11.78
N ALA A 30 6.73 14.20 12.74
CA ALA A 30 5.28 14.33 12.52
C ALA A 30 4.93 15.63 11.80
N LEU A 31 5.62 16.72 12.18
CA LEU A 31 5.51 18.01 11.53
C LEU A 31 6.13 17.96 10.12
N ASN A 32 5.25 17.92 9.11
CA ASN A 32 5.63 17.79 7.70
C ASN A 32 5.90 19.13 6.98
N ASP A 33 6.23 20.20 7.71
CA ASP A 33 6.58 21.50 7.12
C ASP A 33 8.10 21.66 7.03
N TRP A 34 8.66 21.31 5.87
CA TRP A 34 10.10 21.33 5.63
C TRP A 34 10.70 22.74 5.66
N SER A 35 9.90 23.79 5.48
CA SER A 35 10.38 25.18 5.49
C SER A 35 10.86 25.63 6.87
N LEU A 36 10.44 24.92 7.93
CA LEU A 36 10.80 25.20 9.31
C LEU A 36 12.13 24.56 9.73
N TYR A 37 12.76 23.73 8.89
CA TYR A 37 14.01 23.06 9.24
C TYR A 37 15.18 23.78 8.55
N GLY A 38 16.16 24.23 9.32
CA GLY A 38 17.44 24.69 8.78
C GLY A 38 18.21 23.54 8.12
N HIS A 39 19.27 23.87 7.37
CA HIS A 39 20.11 22.86 6.76
C HIS A 39 20.74 21.97 7.86
N ASN A 40 20.36 20.69 7.89
CA ASN A 40 20.76 19.64 8.85
C ASN A 40 19.99 19.53 10.18
N ASP A 41 19.04 20.44 10.46
CA ASP A 41 18.21 20.39 11.68
C ASP A 41 17.34 19.13 11.78
N TRP A 42 17.08 18.49 10.64
CA TRP A 42 16.30 17.25 10.54
C TRP A 42 17.04 16.02 11.10
N ASN A 43 18.36 16.08 11.27
CA ASN A 43 19.21 14.97 11.72
C ASN A 43 19.54 14.97 13.20
N PHE A 44 19.16 16.00 13.95
CA PHE A 44 19.44 16.02 15.38
C PHE A 44 18.79 14.82 16.08
N ARG A 45 19.58 14.06 16.84
CA ARG A 45 19.13 12.91 17.62
C ARG A 45 19.77 12.97 19.01
N ASN A 46 18.95 12.90 20.06
CA ASN A 46 19.44 12.85 21.45
C ASN A 46 19.08 11.54 22.15
N TRP A 47 19.35 10.43 21.46
CA TRP A 47 19.14 9.08 21.99
C TRP A 47 19.93 8.86 23.28
N ARG A 48 19.32 8.14 24.22
CA ARG A 48 20.05 7.59 25.35
C ARG A 48 21.10 6.59 24.83
N SER A 49 22.21 6.42 25.56
CA SER A 49 23.14 5.33 25.27
C SER A 49 22.41 3.98 25.25
N GLY A 50 22.54 3.24 24.14
CA GLY A 50 21.82 1.99 23.89
C GLY A 50 20.47 2.14 23.18
N GLU A 51 20.05 3.37 22.88
CA GLU A 51 18.83 3.67 22.12
C GLU A 51 19.16 4.22 20.72
N PRO A 52 18.25 4.08 19.74
CA PRO A 52 17.06 3.23 19.81
C PRO A 52 17.46 1.76 19.87
N ASN A 53 16.72 0.94 20.64
CA ASN A 53 16.94 -0.51 20.68
C ASN A 53 16.35 -1.23 19.44
N ASP A 54 15.69 -0.45 18.57
CA ASP A 54 15.23 -0.80 17.25
C ASP A 54 14.43 -2.11 17.18
N MET A 55 13.68 -2.43 18.23
CA MET A 55 12.85 -3.65 18.27
C MET A 55 12.02 -3.77 16.99
N ARG A 56 12.24 -4.86 16.23
CA ARG A 56 11.41 -5.18 15.07
C ARG A 56 10.04 -5.56 15.58
N THR A 57 9.09 -4.70 15.30
CA THR A 57 7.68 -4.97 15.56
C THR A 57 6.90 -4.76 14.29
N HIS A 58 5.73 -5.38 14.18
CA HIS A 58 4.80 -5.09 13.09
C HIS A 58 4.06 -3.75 13.28
N ARG A 59 4.44 -2.91 14.25
CA ARG A 59 3.74 -1.69 14.66
C ARG A 59 4.59 -0.44 14.47
N LEU A 60 3.93 0.71 14.50
CA LEU A 60 4.58 2.01 14.52
C LEU A 60 5.48 2.15 15.76
N MET A 61 6.68 2.68 15.53
CA MET A 61 7.62 3.06 16.59
C MET A 61 7.58 4.57 16.82
N CYS A 62 7.53 4.97 18.09
CA CYS A 62 7.39 6.37 18.50
C CYS A 62 8.50 6.72 19.50
N VAL A 63 8.71 8.00 19.79
CA VAL A 63 9.77 8.43 20.71
C VAL A 63 9.21 9.12 21.95
N VAL A 64 9.64 8.65 23.12
CA VAL A 64 9.45 9.36 24.38
C VAL A 64 10.75 10.07 24.77
N SER A 65 10.62 11.28 25.27
CA SER A 65 11.68 12.03 25.95
C SER A 65 11.53 11.87 27.45
N ARG A 66 12.65 11.62 28.14
CA ARG A 66 12.77 11.59 29.60
C ARG A 66 14.06 12.25 30.02
N ASP A 67 13.97 13.31 30.81
CA ASP A 67 15.12 14.12 31.24
C ASP A 67 15.99 14.56 30.03
N GLY A 68 15.32 14.80 28.89
CA GLY A 68 15.89 15.18 27.59
C GLY A 68 16.58 14.07 26.80
N PHE A 69 16.71 12.85 27.32
CA PHE A 69 17.16 11.70 26.53
C PHE A 69 16.00 10.99 25.87
N TRP A 70 16.23 10.44 24.68
CA TRP A 70 15.20 9.82 23.86
C TRP A 70 15.26 8.30 23.94
N TYR A 71 14.08 7.67 23.93
CA TYR A 71 13.89 6.22 23.95
C TYR A 71 12.83 5.86 22.92
N ASP A 72 13.04 4.78 22.18
CA ASP A 72 12.02 4.26 21.27
C ASP A 72 10.98 3.47 22.09
N ALA A 73 9.70 3.74 21.81
CA ALA A 73 8.58 3.22 22.58
C ALA A 73 7.41 2.87 21.67
N TYR A 74 6.78 1.73 21.96
CA TYR A 74 5.64 1.24 21.21
C TYR A 74 4.37 1.91 21.72
N LEU A 75 3.38 2.02 20.82
CA LEU A 75 2.04 2.49 21.17
C LEU A 75 1.44 1.60 22.27
N ARG A 76 1.57 2.01 23.54
CA ARG A 76 0.90 1.35 24.66
C ARG A 76 0.20 2.39 25.53
N SER A 77 -1.13 2.32 25.53
CA SER A 77 -1.97 2.99 26.51
C SER A 77 -1.99 2.14 27.78
N THR A 78 -1.29 2.54 28.84
CA THR A 78 -1.41 1.84 30.13
C THR A 78 -1.46 2.74 31.36
N THR A 79 -1.62 4.04 31.19
CA THR A 79 -1.90 4.98 32.30
C THR A 79 -2.83 6.08 31.76
N ASN A 80 -3.35 6.98 32.58
CA ASN A 80 -4.18 8.14 32.19
C ASN A 80 -3.46 9.16 31.25
N LEU A 81 -2.58 8.69 30.36
CA LEU A 81 -1.79 9.41 29.39
C LEU A 81 -2.28 9.01 27.98
N MET A 82 -2.24 9.97 27.07
CA MET A 82 -2.59 9.75 25.66
C MET A 82 -1.62 8.78 24.98
N THR A 83 -2.12 7.96 24.05
CA THR A 83 -1.23 7.26 23.11
C THR A 83 -0.50 8.29 22.24
N TRP A 84 0.62 7.91 21.60
CA TRP A 84 1.29 8.83 20.67
C TRP A 84 0.34 9.29 19.56
N HIS A 85 -0.51 8.40 19.04
CA HIS A 85 -1.50 8.74 18.03
C HIS A 85 -2.54 9.75 18.55
N ASP A 86 -3.07 9.54 19.76
CA ASP A 86 -4.01 10.48 20.38
C ASP A 86 -3.36 11.85 20.63
N ALA A 87 -2.09 11.85 21.05
CA ALA A 87 -1.34 13.08 21.29
C ALA A 87 -1.10 13.86 19.99
N VAL A 88 -0.73 13.18 18.89
CA VAL A 88 -0.59 13.80 17.56
C VAL A 88 -1.93 14.39 17.11
N ASN A 89 -3.01 13.63 17.23
CA ASN A 89 -4.35 14.09 16.85
C ASN A 89 -4.78 15.30 17.68
N TYR A 90 -4.57 15.25 19.00
CA TYR A 90 -4.86 16.38 19.89
C TYR A 90 -4.05 17.62 19.48
N CYS A 91 -2.74 17.48 19.25
CA CYS A 91 -1.89 18.58 18.82
C CYS A 91 -2.32 19.15 17.47
N ARG A 92 -2.75 18.34 16.50
CA ARG A 92 -3.25 18.82 15.20
C ARG A 92 -4.64 19.47 15.28
N GLN A 93 -5.44 19.10 16.28
CA GLN A 93 -6.75 19.70 16.51
C GLN A 93 -6.66 21.05 17.24
N HIS A 94 -5.71 21.21 18.16
CA HIS A 94 -5.62 22.38 19.04
C HIS A 94 -4.42 23.30 18.74
N HIS A 95 -3.43 22.79 18.01
CA HIS A 95 -2.16 23.45 17.67
C HIS A 95 -1.70 23.02 16.25
N THR A 96 -0.41 23.10 15.94
CA THR A 96 0.13 22.69 14.62
C THR A 96 0.35 21.17 14.54
N ASP A 97 1.26 20.63 15.35
CA ASP A 97 1.56 19.20 15.44
C ASP A 97 2.35 18.93 16.72
N LEU A 98 2.66 17.66 16.98
CA LEU A 98 3.55 17.25 18.06
C LEU A 98 4.99 17.71 17.76
N THR A 99 5.71 18.14 18.80
CA THR A 99 6.93 18.94 18.63
C THR A 99 8.07 18.18 17.92
N SER A 100 8.72 18.83 16.96
CA SER A 100 10.01 18.42 16.42
C SER A 100 11.14 18.98 17.26
N VAL A 101 12.21 18.23 17.44
CA VAL A 101 13.40 18.68 18.17
C VAL A 101 14.55 18.81 17.20
N ARG A 102 14.83 20.05 16.78
CA ARG A 102 15.78 20.39 15.70
C ARG A 102 17.21 20.56 16.20
N ASN A 103 17.38 20.88 17.48
CA ASN A 103 18.67 21.15 18.10
C ASN A 103 18.61 20.98 19.63
N LEU A 104 19.78 21.09 20.28
CA LEU A 104 19.90 20.95 21.73
C LEU A 104 19.06 21.98 22.50
N THR A 105 18.99 23.23 22.04
CA THR A 105 18.23 24.28 22.70
C THR A 105 16.74 23.91 22.81
N GLU A 106 16.15 23.38 21.75
CA GLU A 106 14.77 22.90 21.77
C GLU A 106 14.59 21.70 22.70
N ASN A 107 15.58 20.81 22.76
CA ASN A 107 15.55 19.66 23.65
C ASN A 107 15.60 20.09 25.13
N GLU A 108 16.41 21.10 25.47
CA GLU A 108 16.48 21.69 26.81
C GLU A 108 15.17 22.41 27.17
N MET A 109 14.51 23.07 26.22
CA MET A 109 13.20 23.69 26.45
C MET A 109 12.13 22.65 26.86
N ILE A 110 12.20 21.42 26.32
CA ILE A 110 11.31 20.33 26.75
C ILE A 110 11.56 19.99 28.22
N GLN A 111 12.82 19.89 28.64
CA GLN A 111 13.18 19.61 30.05
C GLN A 111 12.68 20.69 31.01
N GLN A 112 12.68 21.95 30.59
CA GLN A 112 12.18 23.05 31.41
C GLN A 112 10.66 23.02 31.59
N LYS A 113 9.92 22.44 30.63
CA LYS A 113 8.45 22.38 30.62
C LYS A 113 7.87 21.08 31.17
N VAL A 114 8.66 20.01 31.17
CA VAL A 114 8.25 18.67 31.61
C VAL A 114 8.89 18.37 32.98
N PRO A 115 8.11 17.99 34.01
CA PRO A 115 8.68 17.65 35.31
C PRO A 115 9.70 16.51 35.19
N SER A 116 10.82 16.62 35.92
CA SER A 116 11.88 15.62 35.87
C SER A 116 11.36 14.21 36.17
N GLY A 117 11.88 13.23 35.43
CA GLY A 117 11.45 11.83 35.50
C GLY A 117 10.15 11.53 34.75
N THR A 118 9.44 12.52 34.20
CA THR A 118 8.19 12.32 33.44
C THR A 118 8.48 11.99 31.99
N LEU A 119 7.70 11.06 31.42
CA LEU A 119 7.74 10.72 29.99
C LEU A 119 6.88 11.71 29.20
N SER A 120 7.41 12.21 28.08
CA SER A 120 6.64 12.99 27.11
C SER A 120 6.86 12.46 25.71
N TRP A 121 5.78 12.26 24.94
CA TRP A 121 5.90 11.99 23.51
C TRP A 121 6.55 13.18 22.80
N ILE A 122 7.39 12.89 21.79
CA ILE A 122 7.87 13.86 20.81
C ILE A 122 7.46 13.42 19.41
N GLY A 123 7.53 14.34 18.43
CA GLY A 123 7.00 14.13 17.09
C GLY A 123 7.82 13.15 16.25
N LEU A 124 8.86 12.52 16.81
CA LEU A 124 9.69 11.57 16.08
C LEU A 124 9.03 10.18 16.09
N TYR A 125 8.89 9.59 14.91
CA TYR A 125 8.33 8.25 14.71
C TYR A 125 9.03 7.55 13.55
N ARG A 126 8.85 6.22 13.44
CA ARG A 126 9.25 5.44 12.27
C ARG A 126 8.21 4.38 11.95
N HIS A 127 7.96 4.18 10.66
CA HIS A 127 7.27 2.99 10.19
C HIS A 127 8.29 1.86 10.05
N VAL A 128 8.02 0.72 10.69
CA VAL A 128 8.92 -0.43 10.62
C VAL A 128 8.78 -1.10 9.26
N TRP A 129 7.56 -1.35 8.80
CA TRP A 129 7.27 -1.97 7.50
C TRP A 129 6.51 -1.02 6.58
N ILE A 130 7.02 -0.85 5.36
CA ILE A 130 6.47 0.05 4.35
C ILE A 130 6.35 -0.62 2.98
N TRP A 131 5.38 -0.17 2.19
CA TRP A 131 5.13 -0.67 0.84
C TRP A 131 5.93 0.13 -0.20
N ARG A 132 6.53 -0.57 -1.16
CA ARG A 132 7.11 0.02 -2.36
C ARG A 132 6.01 0.31 -3.39
N PRO A 133 6.20 1.32 -4.27
CA PRO A 133 7.31 2.28 -4.31
C PRO A 133 7.01 3.60 -3.56
N ASP A 134 5.79 3.80 -3.09
CA ASP A 134 5.31 5.08 -2.57
C ASP A 134 5.65 5.33 -1.08
N ASN A 135 6.32 4.38 -0.42
CA ASN A 135 6.61 4.38 1.02
C ASN A 135 5.34 4.52 1.87
N SER A 136 4.21 4.02 1.37
CA SER A 136 2.97 3.98 2.14
C SER A 136 3.06 2.95 3.27
N HIS A 137 2.37 3.24 4.36
CA HIS A 137 2.16 2.31 5.47
C HIS A 137 0.69 1.88 5.48
N SER A 138 0.42 0.72 6.07
CA SER A 138 -0.94 0.21 6.27
C SER A 138 -1.10 -0.28 7.70
N ASP A 139 -2.26 0.00 8.30
CA ASP A 139 -2.64 -0.61 9.57
C ASP A 139 -3.00 -2.09 9.40
N PHE A 140 -3.24 -2.54 8.16
CA PHE A 140 -3.43 -3.94 7.86
C PHE A 140 -2.11 -4.70 7.94
N SER A 141 -2.13 -5.78 8.70
CA SER A 141 -1.00 -6.64 8.90
C SER A 141 -1.45 -8.09 8.90
N TYR A 142 -0.69 -8.96 8.22
CA TYR A 142 -1.02 -10.37 8.07
C TYR A 142 0.20 -11.26 8.31
N TRP A 143 1.04 -10.91 9.28
CA TRP A 143 2.19 -11.72 9.67
C TRP A 143 1.77 -13.09 10.21
N VAL A 144 2.65 -14.07 10.02
CA VAL A 144 2.65 -15.30 10.82
C VAL A 144 2.82 -14.93 12.30
N ASP A 145 2.23 -15.73 13.18
CA ASP A 145 2.29 -15.50 14.61
C ASP A 145 3.77 -15.44 15.04
N GLU A 146 4.11 -14.49 15.92
CA GLU A 146 5.49 -14.20 16.37
C GLU A 146 6.45 -13.65 15.29
N HIS A 147 5.93 -13.24 14.12
CA HIS A 147 6.68 -12.48 13.12
C HIS A 147 6.27 -10.99 13.14
N PRO A 148 7.16 -10.06 12.72
CA PRO A 148 8.55 -10.31 12.33
C PRO A 148 9.45 -10.64 13.52
N LYS A 149 10.49 -11.47 13.31
CA LYS A 149 11.48 -11.81 14.33
C LYS A 149 12.61 -10.78 14.39
N LEU A 150 13.28 -10.70 15.54
CA LEU A 150 14.50 -9.90 15.71
C LEU A 150 15.66 -10.52 14.92
N ASN A 151 16.54 -9.69 14.36
CA ASN A 151 17.78 -10.08 13.66
C ASN A 151 17.61 -10.97 12.42
N THR A 152 16.45 -10.89 11.75
CA THR A 152 16.19 -11.56 10.47
C THR A 152 16.33 -10.58 9.30
N GLY A 153 15.85 -10.93 8.11
CA GLY A 153 15.98 -10.06 6.94
C GLY A 153 14.86 -9.03 6.79
N ASP A 154 15.06 -8.10 5.86
CA ASP A 154 14.29 -6.85 5.78
C ASP A 154 13.20 -6.88 4.71
N CYS A 155 12.98 -8.02 4.06
CA CYS A 155 11.97 -8.14 2.99
C CYS A 155 10.87 -9.13 3.41
N ALA A 156 9.62 -8.78 3.14
CA ALA A 156 8.47 -9.62 3.48
C ALA A 156 8.11 -10.57 2.33
N MET A 157 7.64 -11.76 2.72
CA MET A 157 7.21 -12.82 1.84
C MET A 157 5.83 -13.30 2.24
N SER A 158 4.95 -13.57 1.28
CA SER A 158 3.71 -14.28 1.52
C SER A 158 3.93 -15.80 1.45
N VAL A 159 3.40 -16.53 2.43
CA VAL A 159 3.49 -18.00 2.54
C VAL A 159 2.23 -18.62 1.95
N ILE A 160 2.39 -19.30 0.82
CA ILE A 160 1.31 -19.97 0.09
C ILE A 160 1.34 -21.45 0.47
N ASP A 161 0.62 -21.79 1.53
CA ASP A 161 0.38 -23.17 1.96
C ASP A 161 -0.99 -23.29 2.65
N ALA A 162 -1.39 -24.51 2.99
CA ALA A 162 -2.68 -24.79 3.62
C ALA A 162 -2.84 -24.21 5.04
N VAL A 163 -1.73 -23.93 5.73
CA VAL A 163 -1.65 -23.54 7.15
C VAL A 163 -1.64 -22.02 7.30
N ASN A 164 -0.69 -21.37 6.66
CA ASN A 164 -0.40 -19.94 6.73
C ASN A 164 -1.24 -19.14 5.73
N ARG A 165 -1.77 -19.75 4.67
CA ARG A 165 -2.80 -19.17 3.77
C ARG A 165 -2.54 -17.71 3.38
N GLY A 166 -1.32 -17.41 2.94
CA GLY A 166 -0.90 -16.09 2.48
C GLY A 166 -0.33 -15.18 3.57
N LYS A 167 -0.24 -15.62 4.83
CA LYS A 167 0.40 -14.89 5.92
C LYS A 167 1.87 -14.59 5.60
N TRP A 168 2.41 -13.57 6.26
CA TRP A 168 3.70 -13.00 5.93
C TRP A 168 4.82 -13.47 6.85
N VAL A 169 6.01 -13.66 6.28
CA VAL A 169 7.25 -13.89 7.00
C VAL A 169 8.33 -13.01 6.40
N GLU A 170 9.30 -12.60 7.20
CA GLU A 170 10.46 -11.85 6.75
C GLU A 170 11.62 -12.77 6.32
N SER A 171 12.43 -12.28 5.39
CA SER A 171 13.60 -12.98 4.86
C SER A 171 14.63 -11.97 4.36
N TYR A 172 15.89 -12.40 4.23
CA TYR A 172 16.95 -11.56 3.68
C TYR A 172 16.61 -11.21 2.23
N CYS A 173 16.67 -9.92 1.89
CA CYS A 173 16.32 -9.43 0.56
C CYS A 173 17.18 -10.01 -0.56
N SER A 174 18.35 -10.57 -0.23
CA SER A 174 19.25 -11.27 -1.15
C SER A 174 18.78 -12.67 -1.55
N GLU A 175 17.80 -13.24 -0.85
CA GLU A 175 17.30 -14.58 -1.14
C GLU A 175 16.52 -14.65 -2.45
N LYS A 176 16.62 -15.79 -3.14
CA LYS A 176 15.99 -15.99 -4.45
C LYS A 176 14.68 -16.75 -4.30
N PHE A 177 13.57 -16.06 -4.57
CA PHE A 177 12.22 -16.64 -4.54
C PHE A 177 11.37 -16.14 -5.71
N HIS A 178 10.24 -16.81 -5.91
CA HIS A 178 9.19 -16.32 -6.80
C HIS A 178 8.62 -15.00 -6.26
N PHE A 179 7.94 -14.23 -7.11
CA PHE A 179 7.44 -12.91 -6.76
C PHE A 179 6.06 -12.65 -7.38
N MET A 180 5.34 -11.69 -6.83
CA MET A 180 4.04 -11.23 -7.35
C MET A 180 4.18 -9.81 -7.88
N CYS A 181 3.62 -9.55 -9.06
CA CYS A 181 3.61 -8.21 -9.65
C CYS A 181 2.24 -7.55 -9.45
N GLN A 182 2.25 -6.26 -9.13
CA GLN A 182 1.07 -5.42 -9.19
C GLN A 182 0.97 -4.79 -10.58
N SER A 183 -0.16 -4.96 -11.25
CA SER A 183 -0.43 -4.30 -12.52
C SER A 183 -1.50 -3.23 -12.36
N ASN A 184 -1.16 -2.03 -12.85
CA ASN A 184 -2.10 -0.94 -13.03
C ASN A 184 -2.78 -1.00 -14.41
N GLU A 185 -2.45 -2.00 -15.24
CA GLU A 185 -3.02 -2.15 -16.56
C GLU A 185 -4.47 -2.63 -16.45
N THR A 186 -5.39 -1.77 -16.86
CA THR A 186 -6.73 -2.20 -17.19
C THR A 186 -6.65 -3.14 -18.39
N HIS A 187 -6.87 -4.43 -18.17
CA HIS A 187 -6.95 -5.39 -19.25
C HIS A 187 -8.20 -5.07 -20.09
N GLN A 188 -8.00 -4.59 -21.32
CA GLN A 188 -9.07 -4.34 -22.27
C GLN A 188 -9.29 -5.60 -23.10
N PHE A 189 -10.51 -6.12 -23.06
CA PHE A 189 -10.92 -7.24 -23.89
C PHE A 189 -11.79 -6.72 -25.04
N HIS A 190 -11.48 -7.11 -26.27
CA HIS A 190 -12.30 -6.82 -27.43
C HIS A 190 -13.26 -7.96 -27.70
N ILE A 191 -14.56 -7.70 -27.59
CA ILE A 191 -15.62 -8.64 -27.92
C ILE A 191 -16.15 -8.28 -29.31
N LYS A 192 -15.96 -9.15 -30.30
CA LYS A 192 -16.58 -9.00 -31.62
C LYS A 192 -18.00 -9.56 -31.55
N LEU A 193 -18.99 -8.73 -31.87
CA LEU A 193 -20.38 -9.14 -31.99
C LEU A 193 -20.74 -9.24 -33.47
N THR A 194 -21.26 -10.39 -33.88
CA THR A 194 -21.75 -10.62 -35.24
C THR A 194 -23.25 -10.86 -35.18
N ALA A 195 -24.02 -10.01 -35.86
CA ALA A 195 -25.46 -10.20 -35.97
C ALA A 195 -25.78 -11.22 -37.07
N VAL A 196 -26.35 -12.36 -36.69
CA VAL A 196 -26.73 -13.43 -37.65
C VAL A 196 -27.92 -13.01 -38.50
N LYS A 197 -28.87 -12.27 -37.93
CA LYS A 197 -30.02 -11.68 -38.62
C LYS A 197 -30.49 -10.45 -37.85
N SER A 198 -30.81 -9.37 -38.55
CA SER A 198 -31.46 -8.19 -37.97
C SER A 198 -32.57 -7.71 -38.89
N SER A 199 -33.72 -7.36 -38.30
CA SER A 199 -34.83 -6.69 -39.00
C SER A 199 -34.86 -5.17 -38.75
N GLY A 200 -34.00 -4.66 -37.86
CA GLY A 200 -33.93 -3.23 -37.50
C GLY A 200 -32.52 -2.66 -37.62
N ASP A 201 -32.40 -1.34 -37.47
CA ASP A 201 -31.11 -0.65 -37.47
C ASP A 201 -30.37 -0.93 -36.15
N LEU A 202 -29.27 -1.67 -36.25
CA LEU A 202 -28.40 -1.98 -35.12
C LEU A 202 -27.59 -0.79 -34.62
N ASN A 203 -27.55 0.31 -35.39
CA ASN A 203 -26.88 1.55 -35.00
C ASN A 203 -27.83 2.58 -34.39
N ASP A 204 -29.11 2.23 -34.19
CA ASP A 204 -30.03 3.04 -33.40
C ASP A 204 -29.50 3.18 -31.95
N PRO A 205 -29.43 4.40 -31.38
CA PRO A 205 -28.91 4.61 -30.04
C PRO A 205 -29.58 3.74 -28.97
N ASN A 206 -30.91 3.58 -29.02
CA ASN A 206 -31.66 2.77 -28.06
C ASN A 206 -31.32 1.28 -28.21
N VAL A 207 -31.12 0.82 -29.45
CA VAL A 207 -30.74 -0.57 -29.74
C VAL A 207 -29.31 -0.85 -29.25
N THR A 208 -28.36 0.04 -29.57
CA THR A 208 -26.96 -0.12 -29.12
C THR A 208 -26.81 -0.07 -27.60
N GLU A 209 -27.60 0.75 -26.92
CA GLU A 209 -27.66 0.82 -25.46
C GLU A 209 -28.26 -0.46 -24.86
N ALA A 210 -29.37 -0.95 -25.42
CA ALA A 210 -29.99 -2.20 -24.98
C ALA A 210 -29.03 -3.40 -25.11
N ILE A 211 -28.29 -3.49 -26.22
CA ILE A 211 -27.29 -4.56 -26.44
C ILE A 211 -26.18 -4.49 -25.37
N LEU A 212 -25.65 -3.29 -25.07
CA LEU A 212 -24.65 -3.13 -24.01
C LEU A 212 -25.17 -3.59 -22.65
N ASN A 213 -26.41 -3.21 -22.31
CA ASN A 213 -27.03 -3.59 -21.03
C ASN A 213 -27.20 -5.10 -20.90
N VAL A 214 -27.61 -5.79 -21.98
CA VAL A 214 -27.72 -7.25 -22.01
C VAL A 214 -26.36 -7.92 -21.83
N LEU A 215 -25.31 -7.42 -22.48
CA LEU A 215 -23.95 -7.95 -22.32
C LEU A 215 -23.43 -7.75 -20.90
N GLN A 216 -23.67 -6.58 -20.33
CA GLN A 216 -23.28 -6.27 -18.95
C GLN A 216 -23.98 -7.20 -17.96
N ALA A 217 -25.27 -7.45 -18.12
CA ALA A 217 -26.03 -8.38 -17.27
C ALA A 217 -25.47 -9.81 -17.34
N LYS A 218 -25.22 -10.34 -18.55
CA LYS A 218 -24.65 -11.68 -18.73
C LYS A 218 -23.25 -11.83 -18.15
N MET A 219 -22.41 -10.81 -18.29
CA MET A 219 -21.07 -10.81 -17.66
C MET A 219 -21.18 -10.84 -16.13
N ASN A 220 -22.14 -10.11 -15.56
CA ASN A 220 -22.37 -10.11 -14.12
C ASN A 220 -22.84 -11.49 -13.63
N GLU A 221 -23.79 -12.12 -14.33
CA GLU A 221 -24.28 -13.48 -14.05
C GLU A 221 -23.17 -14.54 -14.13
N SER A 222 -22.24 -14.36 -15.06
CA SER A 222 -21.09 -15.26 -15.26
C SER A 222 -19.94 -15.01 -14.27
N GLY A 223 -20.14 -14.16 -13.26
CA GLY A 223 -19.16 -13.95 -12.18
C GLY A 223 -18.03 -12.96 -12.47
N PHE A 224 -18.04 -12.26 -13.61
CA PHE A 224 -16.99 -11.26 -13.97
C PHE A 224 -17.11 -9.92 -13.19
N SER A 225 -17.66 -9.95 -11.98
CA SER A 225 -18.43 -8.85 -11.39
C SER A 225 -17.65 -7.63 -10.86
N LYS A 226 -18.40 -6.51 -10.89
CA LYS A 226 -18.29 -5.17 -10.27
C LYS A 226 -17.41 -4.09 -10.89
N ASN A 227 -16.34 -4.40 -11.63
CA ASN A 227 -15.41 -3.36 -12.09
C ASN A 227 -15.15 -3.36 -13.61
N VAL A 228 -16.01 -3.98 -14.41
CA VAL A 228 -15.91 -3.99 -15.88
C VAL A 228 -16.86 -2.96 -16.46
N LYS A 229 -16.32 -1.99 -17.21
CA LYS A 229 -17.10 -0.97 -17.93
C LYS A 229 -17.08 -1.29 -19.42
N LEU A 230 -18.23 -1.70 -19.96
CA LEU A 230 -18.37 -1.91 -21.41
C LEU A 230 -18.53 -0.57 -22.15
N LYS A 231 -17.91 -0.46 -23.32
CA LYS A 231 -18.04 0.67 -24.25
C LYS A 231 -17.98 0.17 -25.68
N TRP A 232 -18.74 0.80 -26.56
CA TRP A 232 -18.60 0.58 -28.01
C TRP A 232 -17.27 1.14 -28.53
N ILE A 233 -16.66 0.41 -29.46
CA ILE A 233 -15.50 0.88 -30.22
C ILE A 233 -16.00 1.32 -31.59
N LYS A 234 -15.92 2.62 -31.88
CA LYS A 234 -16.27 3.18 -33.18
C LYS A 234 -14.99 3.51 -33.95
N LYS A 235 -14.76 2.83 -35.08
CA LYS A 235 -13.64 3.15 -35.96
C LYS A 235 -13.91 4.46 -36.70
N PRO A 236 -12.90 5.30 -36.99
CA PRO A 236 -13.07 6.53 -37.76
C PRO A 236 -13.81 6.27 -39.07
N GLY A 237 -14.87 7.03 -39.34
CA GLY A 237 -15.67 6.89 -40.56
C GLY A 237 -16.57 5.64 -40.65
N LYS A 238 -16.58 4.76 -39.63
CA LYS A 238 -17.45 3.56 -39.61
C LYS A 238 -18.51 3.64 -38.51
N ASN A 239 -19.65 3.01 -38.76
CA ASN A 239 -20.69 2.76 -37.75
C ASN A 239 -20.25 1.66 -36.78
N ILE A 240 -20.89 1.59 -35.60
CA ILE A 240 -20.60 0.58 -34.57
C ILE A 240 -20.82 -0.82 -35.16
N PHE A 241 -22.00 -1.03 -35.73
CA PHE A 241 -22.31 -2.16 -36.57
C PHE A 241 -22.13 -1.77 -38.03
N HIS A 242 -21.30 -2.53 -38.74
CA HIS A 242 -21.09 -2.42 -40.18
C HIS A 242 -21.22 -3.81 -40.79
N LYS A 243 -21.63 -3.87 -42.05
CA LYS A 243 -21.59 -5.13 -42.79
C LYS A 243 -20.13 -5.57 -42.88
N GLU A 244 -19.89 -6.84 -42.63
CA GLU A 244 -18.59 -7.44 -42.82
C GLU A 244 -18.28 -7.39 -44.32
N GLU A 245 -17.23 -6.64 -44.69
CA GLU A 245 -16.71 -6.65 -46.05
C GLU A 245 -15.93 -7.97 -46.22
N GLU A 246 -16.20 -8.72 -47.28
CA GLU A 246 -15.36 -9.87 -47.62
C GLU A 246 -13.95 -9.36 -47.93
N ASP A 247 -13.01 -9.59 -47.01
CA ASP A 247 -11.61 -9.28 -47.20
C ASP A 247 -11.08 -10.16 -48.35
N ARG A 248 -10.69 -9.54 -49.47
CA ARG A 248 -10.07 -10.25 -50.60
C ARG A 248 -8.68 -10.81 -50.28
N ASP A 249 -8.13 -10.51 -49.09
CA ASP A 249 -6.80 -10.94 -48.65
C ASP A 249 -6.81 -11.94 -47.48
N SER A 250 -7.96 -12.53 -47.12
CA SER A 250 -7.96 -13.64 -46.17
C SER A 250 -7.44 -14.92 -46.84
N VAL A 251 -6.11 -15.06 -46.92
CA VAL A 251 -5.48 -16.37 -47.03
C VAL A 251 -5.91 -17.17 -45.80
N LYS A 252 -6.85 -18.09 -46.00
CA LYS A 252 -7.18 -19.12 -45.02
C LYS A 252 -5.90 -19.92 -44.77
N THR A 253 -5.27 -19.69 -43.63
CA THR A 253 -4.33 -20.66 -43.08
C THR A 253 -5.17 -21.56 -42.20
N GLU A 254 -5.59 -22.71 -42.75
CA GLU A 254 -6.19 -23.79 -41.97
C GLU A 254 -5.08 -24.46 -41.13
N LEU A 255 -5.37 -24.65 -39.85
CA LEU A 255 -4.73 -25.65 -38.99
C LEU A 255 -5.68 -26.84 -38.87
#